data_AF-A0A1H3V4A9-F1
#
_entry.id   AF-A0A1H3V4A9-F1
#
_cell.length_a   1.000
_cell.length_b   1.000
_cell.length_c   1.000
_cell.angle_alpha   90.00
_cell.angle_beta   90.00
_cell.angle_gamma   90.00
#
_symmetry.space_group_name_H-M   'P 1'
#
loop_
_entity.id
_entity.type
_entity.pdbx_description
1 polymer ?
#
loop_
_entity_poly.entity_id
_entity_poly.type
_entity_poly.pdbx_seq_one_letter_code
_entity_poly.pdbx_strand_id
1 'polypeptide(L)'
;MPLAVHKNWLLYYNYLLWEGMNLLKKNNKLILISLVIIGAVIGGVMFMNRGDFADRNRDTIEENVRNYVERYKLNPDQVEIEKITGPFRYPTGEEEFTVYIRHTGHPYFYMSLTGNPETLLVFEPKELIIKEIFNELYLEARYEELKPTIDYLASLDIEDPLRPVGTKIKYFQTNVGIDPEINDELKEAFKNGDDLEQLKQYIEENIEKISELDTDVRIVGIKKRIDEEQAEEIRQQLMNMLPKSNYDVRLGSRDLDTGEHKGLNTYLTIE
;
A
#
# COMPACT_ATOMS: atom_id res chain seq x y z
N MET A 1 -28.43 -1.29 34.72
CA MET A 1 -29.65 -1.34 33.88
C MET A 1 -29.68 -2.72 33.21
N PRO A 2 -30.76 -3.51 33.30
CA PRO A 2 -30.68 -4.98 33.27
C PRO A 2 -30.87 -5.60 31.87
N LEU A 3 -30.41 -6.86 31.73
CA LEU A 3 -30.39 -7.75 30.54
C LEU A 3 -31.65 -7.78 29.64
N ALA A 4 -32.78 -7.22 30.06
CA ALA A 4 -34.00 -7.13 29.26
C ALA A 4 -33.84 -6.20 28.02
N VAL A 5 -32.97 -5.18 28.09
CA VAL A 5 -32.71 -4.27 26.97
C VAL A 5 -31.98 -5.00 25.81
N HIS A 6 -31.11 -5.98 26.12
CA HIS A 6 -30.36 -6.73 25.10
C HIS A 6 -31.23 -7.70 24.28
N LYS A 7 -32.24 -8.34 24.89
CA LYS A 7 -33.12 -9.26 24.14
C LYS A 7 -34.03 -8.53 23.15
N ASN A 8 -34.55 -7.36 23.52
CA ASN A 8 -35.38 -6.56 22.62
C ASN A 8 -34.58 -5.95 21.46
N TRP A 9 -33.32 -5.62 21.69
CA TRP A 9 -32.42 -5.12 20.63
C TRP A 9 -32.10 -6.16 19.57
N LEU A 10 -31.81 -7.42 19.96
CA LEU A 10 -31.58 -8.51 19.02
C LEU A 10 -32.81 -8.83 18.17
N LEU A 11 -34.01 -8.73 18.76
CA LEU A 11 -35.27 -8.90 18.02
C LEU A 11 -35.52 -7.76 17.04
N TYR A 12 -35.20 -6.52 17.43
CA TYR A 12 -35.29 -5.35 16.55
C TYR A 12 -34.29 -5.41 15.38
N TYR A 13 -33.07 -5.88 15.64
CA TYR A 13 -32.04 -6.04 14.61
C TYR A 13 -32.41 -7.13 13.59
N ASN A 14 -32.95 -8.26 14.06
CA ASN A 14 -33.43 -9.32 13.19
C ASN A 14 -34.64 -8.88 12.36
N TYR A 15 -35.51 -8.01 12.91
CA TYR A 15 -36.63 -7.41 12.16
C TYR A 15 -36.13 -6.48 11.05
N LEU A 16 -35.17 -5.60 11.34
CA LEU A 16 -34.58 -4.68 10.35
C LEU A 16 -33.84 -5.43 9.24
N LEU A 17 -33.12 -6.49 9.58
CA LEU A 17 -32.46 -7.36 8.60
C LEU A 17 -33.48 -8.06 7.71
N TRP A 18 -34.59 -8.54 8.28
CA TRP A 18 -35.66 -9.19 7.52
C TRP A 18 -36.42 -8.21 6.60
N GLU A 19 -36.74 -7.01 7.06
CA GLU A 19 -37.31 -5.95 6.21
C GLU A 19 -36.34 -5.51 5.11
N GLY A 20 -35.05 -5.34 5.44
CA GLY A 20 -33.99 -5.02 4.48
C GLY A 20 -33.87 -6.08 3.37
N MET A 21 -33.93 -7.36 3.74
CA MET A 21 -33.92 -8.47 2.78
C MET A 21 -35.18 -8.53 1.90
N ASN A 22 -36.35 -8.16 2.44
CA ASN A 22 -37.60 -8.08 1.66
C ASN A 22 -37.63 -6.88 0.71
N LEU A 23 -37.01 -5.76 1.07
CA LEU A 23 -36.83 -4.60 0.20
C LEU A 23 -35.82 -4.91 -0.93
N LEU A 24 -34.76 -5.67 -0.62
CA LEU A 24 -33.74 -6.10 -1.58
C LEU A 24 -34.28 -7.02 -2.68
N LYS A 25 -35.29 -7.84 -2.39
CA LYS A 25 -35.94 -8.71 -3.38
C LYS A 25 -36.74 -7.96 -4.46
N LYS A 26 -37.07 -6.68 -4.23
CA LYS A 26 -37.96 -5.92 -5.14
C LYS A 26 -37.24 -4.96 -6.08
N ASN A 27 -35.95 -4.66 -5.90
CA ASN A 27 -35.25 -3.67 -6.72
C ASN A 27 -33.74 -3.97 -6.88
N ASN A 28 -33.33 -4.42 -8.06
CA ASN A 28 -31.93 -4.77 -8.38
C ASN A 28 -30.92 -3.60 -8.24
N LYS A 29 -31.38 -2.33 -8.25
CA LYS A 29 -30.51 -1.15 -8.05
C LYS A 29 -30.08 -0.92 -6.59
N LEU A 30 -30.77 -1.52 -5.60
CA LEU A 30 -30.43 -1.37 -4.17
C LEU A 30 -29.35 -2.35 -3.69
N ILE A 31 -29.03 -3.39 -4.47
CA ILE A 31 -28.04 -4.41 -4.13
C ILE A 31 -26.62 -3.80 -4.06
N LEU A 32 -26.30 -2.86 -4.95
CA LEU A 32 -24.98 -2.21 -4.98
C LEU A 32 -24.76 -1.31 -3.75
N ILE A 33 -25.79 -0.56 -3.34
CA ILE A 33 -25.75 0.31 -2.15
C ILE A 33 -25.69 -0.53 -0.87
N SER A 34 -26.36 -1.69 -0.85
CA SER A 34 -26.36 -2.58 0.30
C SER A 34 -25.02 -3.31 0.49
N LEU A 35 -24.30 -3.63 -0.58
CA LEU A 35 -22.95 -4.20 -0.50
C LEU A 35 -21.92 -3.20 0.03
N VAL A 36 -22.05 -1.91 -0.32
CA VAL A 36 -21.22 -0.83 0.26
C VAL A 36 -21.49 -0.66 1.76
N ILE A 37 -22.76 -0.72 2.17
CA ILE A 37 -23.14 -0.63 3.59
C ILE A 37 -22.71 -1.89 4.36
N ILE A 38 -22.83 -3.09 3.79
CA ILE A 38 -22.37 -4.33 4.41
C ILE A 38 -20.84 -4.36 4.50
N GLY A 39 -20.11 -3.81 3.53
CA GLY A 39 -18.65 -3.61 3.61
C GLY A 39 -18.25 -2.68 4.76
N ALA A 40 -18.97 -1.56 4.93
CA ALA A 40 -18.77 -0.65 6.07
C ALA A 40 -19.12 -1.30 7.43
N VAL A 41 -20.12 -2.18 7.46
CA VAL A 41 -20.57 -2.86 8.70
C VAL A 41 -19.70 -4.07 9.06
N ILE A 42 -19.18 -4.84 8.09
CA ILE A 42 -18.27 -5.97 8.38
C ILE A 42 -16.90 -5.45 8.85
N GLY A 43 -16.44 -4.29 8.37
CA GLY A 43 -15.29 -3.59 8.96
C GLY A 43 -15.54 -3.06 10.38
N GLY A 44 -16.79 -2.71 10.72
CA GLY A 44 -17.15 -2.10 12.00
C GLY A 44 -17.43 -3.04 13.17
N VAL A 45 -17.65 -4.34 12.96
CA VAL A 45 -18.14 -5.24 14.04
C VAL A 45 -17.01 -5.95 14.82
N MET A 46 -15.74 -5.84 14.43
CA MET A 46 -14.61 -6.28 15.28
C MET A 46 -14.16 -5.24 16.34
N PHE A 47 -14.73 -4.03 16.36
CA PHE A 47 -14.31 -2.93 17.26
C PHE A 47 -15.30 -2.63 18.40
N MET A 48 -16.06 -3.61 18.87
CA MET A 48 -16.88 -3.43 20.07
C MET A 48 -16.13 -3.81 21.34
N ASN A 49 -15.20 -2.95 21.78
CA ASN A 49 -14.95 -2.67 23.21
C ASN A 49 -13.94 -1.53 23.43
N ARG A 50 -14.44 -0.41 23.99
CA ARG A 50 -13.78 0.87 24.34
C ARG A 50 -13.56 1.80 23.15
N GLY A 51 -14.13 3.01 23.21
CA GLY A 51 -14.04 4.03 22.16
C GLY A 51 -12.58 4.33 21.81
N ASP A 52 -12.14 3.74 20.70
CA ASP A 52 -10.77 3.78 20.26
C ASP A 52 -10.37 5.23 19.97
N PHE A 53 -9.10 5.58 20.22
CA PHE A 53 -8.58 6.88 19.84
C PHE A 53 -8.78 7.13 18.34
N ALA A 54 -8.60 6.07 17.55
CA ALA A 54 -8.85 6.06 16.11
C ALA A 54 -10.30 6.46 15.78
N ASP A 55 -11.29 5.77 16.35
CA ASP A 55 -12.70 6.00 16.04
C ASP A 55 -13.18 7.41 16.40
N ARG A 56 -12.69 7.97 17.51
CA ARG A 56 -13.10 9.30 17.99
C ARG A 56 -12.52 10.45 17.18
N ASN A 57 -11.36 10.24 16.55
CA ASN A 57 -10.61 11.30 15.88
C ASN A 57 -10.50 11.06 14.36
N ARG A 58 -11.19 10.04 13.85
CA ARG A 58 -11.04 9.56 12.46
C ARG A 58 -11.22 10.67 11.43
N ASP A 59 -12.34 11.39 11.48
CA ASP A 59 -12.67 12.42 10.49
C ASP A 59 -11.60 13.52 10.43
N THR A 60 -11.13 13.99 11.60
CA THR A 60 -10.08 15.01 11.67
C THR A 60 -8.73 14.48 11.17
N ILE A 61 -8.38 13.24 11.51
CA ILE A 61 -7.14 12.60 11.02
C ILE A 61 -7.22 12.41 9.50
N GLU A 62 -8.36 12.00 8.95
CA GLU A 62 -8.58 11.87 7.51
C GLU A 62 -8.42 13.20 6.77
N GLU A 63 -8.97 14.30 7.30
CA GLU A 63 -8.78 15.63 6.73
C GLU A 63 -7.31 16.07 6.78
N ASN A 64 -6.62 15.83 7.90
CA ASN A 64 -5.20 16.17 8.03
C ASN A 64 -4.30 15.35 7.09
N VAL A 65 -4.62 14.07 6.86
CA VAL A 65 -3.92 13.23 5.88
C VAL A 65 -4.16 13.72 4.46
N ARG A 66 -5.40 14.07 4.10
CA ARG A 66 -5.72 14.64 2.79
C ARG A 66 -4.95 15.93 2.53
N ASN A 67 -4.94 16.84 3.51
CA ASN A 67 -4.18 18.09 3.46
C ASN A 67 -2.67 17.84 3.37
N TYR A 68 -2.15 16.79 4.01
CA TYR A 68 -0.75 16.40 3.90
C TYR A 68 -0.41 15.96 2.46
N VAL A 69 -1.23 15.07 1.87
CA VAL A 69 -1.05 14.57 0.50
C VAL A 69 -1.15 15.68 -0.55
N GLU A 70 -2.13 16.58 -0.40
CA GLU A 70 -2.35 17.69 -1.35
C GLU A 70 -1.15 18.64 -1.45
N ARG A 71 -0.37 18.83 -0.36
CA ARG A 71 0.85 19.65 -0.38
C ARG A 71 1.91 19.14 -1.35
N TYR A 72 1.85 17.88 -1.74
CA TYR A 72 2.73 17.24 -2.71
C TYR A 72 2.11 17.16 -4.12
N LYS A 73 1.05 17.94 -4.39
CA LYS A 73 0.30 17.99 -5.67
C LYS A 73 -0.32 16.65 -6.06
N LEU A 74 -0.49 15.75 -5.09
CA LEU A 74 -1.15 14.47 -5.26
C LEU A 74 -2.65 14.62 -5.04
N ASN A 75 -3.45 13.71 -5.59
CA ASN A 75 -4.89 13.76 -5.45
C ASN A 75 -5.33 13.25 -4.05
N PRO A 76 -5.86 14.12 -3.18
CA PRO A 76 -6.28 13.72 -1.84
C PRO A 76 -7.48 12.77 -1.83
N ASP A 77 -8.24 12.65 -2.92
CA ASP A 77 -9.35 11.68 -3.01
C ASP A 77 -8.87 10.25 -3.26
N GLN A 78 -7.59 10.06 -3.57
CA GLN A 78 -6.97 8.76 -3.82
C GLN A 78 -6.12 8.28 -2.65
N VAL A 79 -6.25 8.90 -1.47
CA VAL A 79 -5.62 8.41 -0.24
C VAL A 79 -6.62 7.62 0.61
N GLU A 80 -6.20 6.43 1.03
CA GLU A 80 -6.92 5.55 1.94
C GLU A 80 -6.13 5.40 3.24
N ILE A 81 -6.83 5.47 4.38
CA ILE A 81 -6.25 5.13 5.69
C ILE A 81 -6.55 3.67 6.00
N GLU A 82 -5.50 2.85 6.03
CA GLU A 82 -5.60 1.43 6.39
C GLU A 82 -5.77 1.24 7.89
N LYS A 83 -5.00 2.00 8.68
CA LYS A 83 -4.97 1.84 10.14
C LYS A 83 -4.52 3.12 10.82
N ILE A 84 -5.19 3.46 11.92
CA ILE A 84 -4.77 4.48 12.87
C ILE A 84 -4.42 3.73 14.16
N THR A 85 -3.22 3.93 14.69
CA THR A 85 -2.83 3.38 16.00
C THR A 85 -3.26 4.31 17.13
N GLY A 86 -3.38 3.76 18.33
CA GLY A 86 -3.52 4.59 19.53
C GLY A 86 -2.21 5.30 19.88
N PRO A 87 -2.27 6.38 20.68
CA PRO A 87 -1.08 7.09 21.13
C PRO A 87 -0.12 6.18 21.88
N PHE A 88 1.15 6.28 21.54
CA PHE A 88 2.27 5.66 22.23
C PHE A 88 3.08 6.75 22.94
N ARG A 89 3.47 6.49 24.20
CA ARG A 89 4.27 7.41 25.00
C ARG A 89 5.70 6.91 25.11
N TYR A 90 6.64 7.70 24.64
CA TYR A 90 8.06 7.44 24.80
C TYR A 90 8.54 7.67 26.24
N PRO A 91 9.65 7.04 26.64
CA PRO A 91 10.32 7.35 27.92
C PRO A 91 10.72 8.82 28.07
N THR A 92 10.92 9.54 26.96
CA THR A 92 11.19 10.98 26.90
C THR A 92 9.98 11.83 27.29
N GLY A 93 8.78 11.24 27.33
CA GLY A 93 7.53 11.91 27.62
C GLY A 93 6.76 12.40 26.39
N GLU A 94 7.35 12.30 25.20
CA GLU A 94 6.69 12.57 23.93
C GLU A 94 5.63 11.51 23.65
N GLU A 95 4.50 11.94 23.08
CA GLU A 95 3.40 11.05 22.67
C GLU A 95 3.14 11.21 21.18
N GLU A 96 2.99 10.09 20.48
CA GLU A 96 2.70 10.06 19.05
C GLU A 96 1.69 8.98 18.71
N PHE A 97 0.96 9.13 17.61
CA PHE A 97 0.19 8.06 16.99
C PHE A 97 0.69 7.84 15.56
N THR A 98 0.36 6.68 14.98
CA THR A 98 0.77 6.32 13.62
C THR A 98 -0.45 6.14 12.74
N VAL A 99 -0.39 6.67 11.53
CA VAL A 99 -1.39 6.49 10.48
C VAL A 99 -0.75 5.76 9.32
N TYR A 100 -1.25 4.59 8.98
CA TYR A 100 -0.84 3.86 7.78
C TYR A 100 -1.74 4.30 6.63
N ILE A 101 -1.12 4.89 5.61
CA ILE A 101 -1.81 5.43 4.44
C ILE A 101 -1.38 4.71 3.17
N ARG A 102 -2.30 4.64 2.23
CA ARG A 102 -2.07 4.15 0.87
C ARG A 102 -2.58 5.19 -0.11
N HIS A 103 -1.75 5.65 -1.04
CA HIS A 103 -2.20 6.45 -2.17
C HIS A 103 -2.41 5.51 -3.37
N THR A 104 -3.65 5.35 -3.81
CA THR A 104 -4.04 4.45 -4.90
C THR A 104 -3.98 5.11 -6.28
N GLY A 105 -3.66 6.40 -6.32
CA GLY A 105 -3.51 7.19 -7.54
C GLY A 105 -2.14 7.03 -8.19
N HIS A 106 -1.80 7.99 -9.04
CA HIS A 106 -0.48 8.10 -9.64
C HIS A 106 0.35 9.17 -8.91
N PRO A 107 1.53 8.83 -8.37
CA PRO A 107 2.10 7.48 -8.20
C PRO A 107 1.45 6.70 -7.06
N TYR A 108 1.49 5.37 -7.13
CA TYR A 108 1.09 4.51 -6.02
C TYR A 108 2.14 4.50 -4.92
N PHE A 109 1.73 4.56 -3.65
CA PHE A 109 2.62 4.25 -2.52
C PHE A 109 1.85 3.84 -1.27
N TYR A 110 2.57 3.22 -0.34
CA TYR A 110 2.11 2.91 1.01
C TYR A 110 3.15 3.39 2.02
N MET A 111 2.73 4.15 3.03
CA MET A 111 3.64 4.68 4.04
C MET A 111 2.95 4.85 5.39
N SER A 112 3.75 5.00 6.45
CA SER A 112 3.27 5.44 7.75
C SER A 112 3.54 6.93 7.95
N LEU A 113 2.59 7.63 8.57
CA LEU A 113 2.72 8.99 9.05
C LEU A 113 2.67 9.02 10.58
N THR A 114 3.51 9.84 11.17
CA THR A 114 3.57 10.10 12.60
C THR A 114 2.71 11.31 12.93
N GLY A 115 1.86 11.20 13.94
CA GLY A 115 0.91 12.24 14.32
C GLY A 115 1.02 12.64 15.78
N ASN A 116 0.71 13.91 16.06
CA ASN A 116 0.67 14.42 17.42
C ASN A 116 -0.74 14.20 18.03
N PRO A 117 -0.90 13.47 19.15
CA PRO A 117 -2.21 13.09 19.69
C PRO A 117 -3.07 14.27 20.20
N GLU A 118 -2.45 15.41 20.53
CA GLU A 118 -3.16 16.60 21.02
C GLU A 118 -3.72 17.44 19.88
N THR A 119 -2.96 17.59 18.80
CA THR A 119 -3.32 18.43 17.64
C THR A 119 -3.95 17.63 16.49
N LEU A 120 -3.78 16.31 16.50
CA LEU A 120 -4.17 15.37 15.44
C LEU A 120 -3.48 15.63 14.09
N LEU A 121 -2.52 16.55 14.05
CA LEU A 121 -1.74 16.85 12.87
C LEU A 121 -0.76 15.71 12.60
N VAL A 122 -0.63 15.34 11.33
CA VAL A 122 0.33 14.35 10.84
C VAL A 122 1.52 15.04 10.20
N PHE A 123 2.71 14.53 10.49
CA PHE A 123 3.98 15.04 10.01
C PHE A 123 4.93 13.88 9.72
N GLU A 124 5.68 14.02 8.64
CA GLU A 124 6.87 13.21 8.38
C GLU A 124 7.94 14.13 7.80
N PRO A 125 9.24 13.78 7.96
CA PRO A 125 10.30 14.37 7.17
C PRO A 125 9.90 14.34 5.69
N LYS A 126 10.02 15.47 5.00
CA LYS A 126 9.58 15.61 3.60
C LYS A 126 10.22 14.56 2.70
N GLU A 127 11.43 14.15 3.05
CA GLU A 127 12.26 13.16 2.37
C GLU A 127 11.56 11.82 2.22
N LEU A 128 10.73 11.39 3.18
CA LEU A 128 10.13 10.06 3.15
C LEU A 128 9.09 9.91 2.04
N ILE A 129 8.12 10.83 1.94
CA ILE A 129 7.11 10.77 0.88
C ILE A 129 7.72 11.04 -0.50
N ILE A 130 8.69 11.94 -0.61
CA ILE A 130 9.40 12.21 -1.87
C ILE A 130 10.08 10.94 -2.36
N LYS A 131 10.73 10.20 -1.46
CA LYS A 131 11.39 8.94 -1.76
C LYS A 131 10.39 7.87 -2.23
N GLU A 132 9.22 7.75 -1.61
CA GLU A 132 8.17 6.81 -2.07
C GLU A 132 7.62 7.19 -3.46
N ILE A 133 7.37 8.49 -3.70
CA ILE A 133 6.98 9.02 -5.02
C ILE A 133 8.06 8.69 -6.07
N PHE A 134 9.32 8.98 -5.75
CA PHE A 134 10.44 8.76 -6.67
C PHE A 134 10.59 7.29 -7.05
N ASN A 135 10.55 6.38 -6.08
CA ASN A 135 10.69 4.95 -6.33
C ASN A 135 9.63 4.42 -7.31
N GLU A 136 8.38 4.86 -7.17
CA GLU A 136 7.31 4.42 -8.07
C GLU A 136 7.49 4.99 -9.48
N LEU A 137 7.78 6.29 -9.60
CA LEU A 137 8.02 6.95 -10.89
C LEU A 137 9.24 6.36 -11.61
N TYR A 138 10.29 6.03 -10.87
CA TYR A 138 11.49 5.41 -11.40
C TYR A 138 11.20 4.02 -11.99
N LEU A 139 10.44 3.18 -11.28
CA LEU A 139 10.02 1.89 -11.84
C LEU A 139 9.17 2.08 -13.10
N GLU A 140 8.27 3.06 -13.12
CA GLU A 140 7.44 3.36 -14.29
C GLU A 140 8.22 3.81 -15.53
N ALA A 141 9.29 4.58 -15.33
CA ALA A 141 10.21 4.99 -16.39
C ALA A 141 10.92 3.77 -17.01
N ARG A 142 11.18 2.73 -16.21
CA ARG A 142 11.78 1.47 -16.64
C ARG A 142 10.79 0.41 -17.11
N TYR A 143 9.53 0.79 -17.30
CA TYR A 143 8.48 -0.18 -17.62
C TYR A 143 8.82 -1.06 -18.82
N GLU A 144 9.35 -0.49 -19.91
CA GLU A 144 9.66 -1.28 -21.11
C GLU A 144 10.73 -2.35 -20.86
N GLU A 145 11.69 -2.09 -19.98
CA GLU A 145 12.71 -3.07 -19.55
C GLU A 145 12.12 -4.16 -18.67
N LEU A 146 11.20 -3.79 -17.77
CA LEU A 146 10.61 -4.69 -16.78
C LEU A 146 9.43 -5.49 -17.35
N LYS A 147 8.81 -5.00 -18.43
CA LYS A 147 7.60 -5.56 -19.05
C LYS A 147 7.70 -7.06 -19.37
N PRO A 148 8.80 -7.60 -19.94
CA PRO A 148 8.91 -9.03 -20.20
C PRO A 148 8.75 -9.88 -18.92
N THR A 149 9.35 -9.43 -17.81
CA THR A 149 9.22 -10.10 -16.52
C THR A 149 7.82 -9.96 -15.95
N ILE A 150 7.21 -8.78 -16.05
CA ILE A 150 5.83 -8.54 -15.61
C ILE A 150 4.85 -9.45 -16.35
N ASP A 151 4.97 -9.54 -17.67
CA ASP A 151 4.10 -10.36 -18.52
C ASP A 151 4.29 -11.85 -18.23
N TYR A 152 5.53 -12.29 -18.03
CA TYR A 152 5.84 -13.67 -17.66
C TYR A 152 5.20 -14.05 -16.31
N LEU A 153 5.42 -13.26 -15.26
CA LEU A 153 4.84 -13.53 -13.95
C LEU A 153 3.31 -13.51 -13.99
N ALA A 154 2.71 -12.58 -14.74
CA ALA A 154 1.26 -12.55 -14.95
C ALA A 154 0.75 -13.79 -15.69
N SER A 155 1.48 -14.30 -16.69
CA SER A 155 1.11 -15.52 -17.43
C SER A 155 1.09 -16.78 -16.57
N LEU A 156 1.82 -16.75 -15.45
CA LEU A 156 1.83 -17.81 -14.46
C LEU A 156 0.73 -17.63 -13.41
N ASP A 157 -0.24 -16.74 -13.59
CA ASP A 157 -1.27 -16.41 -12.59
C ASP A 157 -0.67 -16.05 -11.21
N ILE A 158 0.45 -15.31 -11.20
CA ILE A 158 1.01 -14.73 -9.99
C ILE A 158 0.32 -13.38 -9.75
N GLU A 159 -0.25 -13.20 -8.56
CA GLU A 159 -0.91 -11.96 -8.17
C GLU A 159 0.13 -10.96 -7.64
N ASP A 160 -0.02 -9.67 -7.96
CA ASP A 160 0.79 -8.61 -7.35
C ASP A 160 0.13 -8.19 -6.03
N PRO A 161 0.77 -8.45 -4.87
CA PRO A 161 0.23 -8.00 -3.59
C PRO A 161 0.53 -6.54 -3.28
N LEU A 162 1.40 -5.91 -4.07
CA LEU A 162 1.97 -4.61 -3.74
C LEU A 162 1.05 -3.47 -4.14
N ARG A 163 0.29 -3.62 -5.24
CA ARG A 163 -0.45 -2.55 -5.91
C ARG A 163 -1.89 -2.96 -6.23
N PRO A 164 -2.82 -1.99 -6.37
CA PRO A 164 -4.17 -2.23 -6.87
C PRO A 164 -4.17 -2.83 -8.28
N VAL A 165 -5.26 -3.51 -8.63
CA VAL A 165 -5.46 -4.03 -9.98
C VAL A 165 -5.51 -2.87 -10.99
N GLY A 166 -4.70 -2.99 -12.05
CA GLY A 166 -4.70 -2.03 -13.16
C GLY A 166 -3.54 -1.05 -13.16
N THR A 167 -2.62 -1.09 -12.18
CA THR A 167 -1.38 -0.31 -12.23
C THR A 167 -0.45 -0.80 -13.35
N LYS A 168 0.32 0.15 -13.91
CA LYS A 168 1.30 -0.11 -14.98
C LYS A 168 2.44 -1.00 -14.48
N ILE A 169 3.05 -0.61 -13.37
CA ILE A 169 4.10 -1.40 -12.70
C ILE A 169 3.45 -2.43 -11.79
N LYS A 170 4.05 -3.62 -11.75
CA LYS A 170 3.62 -4.75 -10.93
C LYS A 170 4.81 -5.52 -10.37
N TYR A 171 4.65 -6.15 -9.21
CA TYR A 171 5.62 -7.04 -8.54
C TYR A 171 6.92 -6.39 -8.04
N PHE A 172 7.38 -5.31 -8.68
CA PHE A 172 8.65 -4.66 -8.36
C PHE A 172 8.55 -3.65 -7.23
N GLN A 173 9.59 -3.59 -6.41
CA GLN A 173 9.82 -2.61 -5.36
C GLN A 173 11.30 -2.22 -5.35
N THR A 174 11.59 -0.93 -5.20
CA THR A 174 12.96 -0.42 -5.10
C THR A 174 13.09 0.52 -3.92
N ASN A 175 14.34 0.75 -3.48
CA ASN A 175 14.69 1.75 -2.49
C ASN A 175 15.80 2.69 -3.00
N VAL A 176 16.00 2.79 -4.31
CA VAL A 176 17.02 3.67 -4.90
C VAL A 176 16.88 5.13 -4.44
N GLY A 177 15.66 5.60 -4.14
CA GLY A 177 15.43 6.94 -3.58
C GLY A 177 16.03 7.19 -2.17
N ILE A 178 16.57 6.18 -1.48
CA ILE A 178 17.30 6.33 -0.20
C ILE A 178 18.81 6.47 -0.45
N ASP A 179 19.29 6.23 -1.67
CA ASP A 179 20.72 6.24 -1.94
C ASP A 179 21.31 7.64 -1.63
N PRO A 180 22.32 7.73 -0.73
CA PRO A 180 22.92 9.01 -0.36
C PRO A 180 23.45 9.82 -1.55
N GLU A 181 23.86 9.17 -2.64
CA GLU A 181 24.45 9.81 -3.82
C GLU A 181 23.46 10.66 -4.60
N ILE A 182 22.18 10.28 -4.63
CA ILE A 182 21.12 11.05 -5.31
C ILE A 182 20.22 11.79 -4.34
N ASN A 183 20.25 11.50 -3.04
CA ASN A 183 19.34 12.11 -2.06
C ASN A 183 19.39 13.65 -2.07
N ASP A 184 20.57 14.25 -2.21
CA ASP A 184 20.69 15.72 -2.26
C ASP A 184 20.24 16.31 -3.61
N GLU A 185 20.45 15.60 -4.72
CA GLU A 185 19.92 15.97 -6.05
C GLU A 185 18.38 15.85 -6.08
N LEU A 186 17.83 14.79 -5.47
CA LEU A 186 16.40 14.58 -5.30
C LEU A 186 15.77 15.68 -4.46
N LYS A 187 16.40 16.05 -3.34
CA LYS A 187 15.95 17.20 -2.52
C LYS A 187 15.94 18.48 -3.33
N GLU A 188 16.94 18.70 -4.18
CA GLU A 188 17.01 19.89 -5.04
C GLU A 188 15.93 19.89 -6.12
N ALA A 189 15.70 18.76 -6.80
CA ALA A 189 14.60 18.59 -7.75
C ALA A 189 13.22 18.83 -7.09
N PHE A 190 13.10 18.54 -5.79
CA PHE A 190 11.86 18.70 -5.03
C PHE A 190 11.76 19.99 -4.19
N LYS A 191 12.78 20.87 -4.20
CA LYS A 191 12.94 22.01 -3.25
C LYS A 191 11.72 22.94 -3.15
N ASN A 192 10.88 23.02 -4.19
CA ASN A 192 9.72 23.90 -4.23
C ASN A 192 8.36 23.18 -4.21
N GLY A 193 8.32 21.84 -4.11
CA GLY A 193 7.06 21.07 -4.14
C GLY A 193 6.24 21.24 -5.42
N ASP A 194 6.87 21.68 -6.51
CA ASP A 194 6.16 22.30 -7.63
C ASP A 194 6.21 21.58 -8.97
N ASP A 195 6.78 20.38 -9.10
CA ASP A 195 6.33 19.53 -10.22
C ASP A 195 6.73 18.07 -10.10
N LEU A 196 5.72 17.21 -9.97
CA LEU A 196 5.84 15.78 -10.28
C LEU A 196 6.51 15.59 -11.66
N GLU A 197 6.25 16.50 -12.59
CA GLU A 197 6.84 16.50 -13.94
C GLU A 197 8.35 16.78 -13.94
N GLN A 198 8.86 17.64 -13.05
CA GLN A 198 10.30 17.87 -12.92
C GLN A 198 11.00 16.63 -12.36
N LEU A 199 10.37 15.94 -11.43
CA LEU A 199 10.89 14.68 -10.90
C LEU A 199 10.90 13.59 -11.99
N LYS A 200 9.84 13.47 -12.79
CA LYS A 200 9.79 12.58 -13.95
C LYS A 200 10.88 12.91 -14.96
N GLN A 201 11.03 14.18 -15.32
CA GLN A 201 12.05 14.63 -16.25
C GLN A 201 13.46 14.33 -15.71
N TYR A 202 13.73 14.59 -14.43
CA TYR A 202 15.00 14.24 -13.80
C TYR A 202 15.28 12.73 -13.88
N ILE A 203 14.27 11.89 -13.58
CA ILE A 203 14.39 10.42 -13.69
C ILE A 203 14.73 10.02 -15.13
N GLU A 204 13.99 10.53 -16.11
CA GLU A 204 14.17 10.19 -17.53
C GLU A 204 15.55 10.63 -18.04
N GLU A 205 16.00 11.83 -17.68
CA GLU A 205 17.30 12.38 -18.08
C GLU A 205 18.49 11.66 -17.41
N ASN A 206 18.29 11.05 -16.24
CA ASN A 206 19.35 10.43 -15.44
C ASN A 206 19.16 8.91 -15.27
N ILE A 207 18.33 8.28 -16.10
CA ILE A 207 17.90 6.89 -15.88
C ILE A 207 19.09 5.91 -15.81
N GLU A 208 20.08 6.09 -16.68
CA GLU A 208 21.30 5.27 -16.70
C GLU A 208 22.06 5.39 -15.38
N LYS A 209 22.36 6.62 -14.94
CA LYS A 209 23.05 6.91 -13.66
C LYS A 209 22.26 6.33 -12.48
N ILE A 210 20.95 6.51 -12.43
CA ILE A 210 20.11 6.02 -11.32
C ILE A 210 20.09 4.49 -11.32
N SER A 211 20.05 3.84 -12.48
CA SER A 211 20.04 2.37 -12.57
C SER A 211 21.33 1.71 -12.07
N GLU A 212 22.46 2.41 -12.12
CA GLU A 212 23.71 1.91 -11.53
C GLU A 212 23.65 1.81 -10.00
N LEU A 213 22.73 2.56 -9.37
CA LEU A 213 22.49 2.56 -7.92
C LEU A 213 21.45 1.53 -7.48
N ASP A 214 20.88 0.76 -8.42
CA ASP A 214 19.91 -0.27 -8.08
C ASP A 214 20.55 -1.34 -7.19
N THR A 215 20.20 -1.29 -5.92
CA THR A 215 20.57 -2.30 -4.94
C THR A 215 19.29 -2.91 -4.36
N ASP A 216 19.23 -4.23 -4.39
CA ASP A 216 18.18 -5.03 -3.77
C ASP A 216 16.75 -4.71 -4.24
N VAL A 217 16.54 -4.69 -5.57
CA VAL A 217 15.20 -4.58 -6.17
C VAL A 217 14.38 -5.81 -5.78
N ARG A 218 13.26 -5.61 -5.10
CA ARG A 218 12.39 -6.70 -4.65
C ARG A 218 11.39 -7.08 -5.72
N ILE A 219 11.21 -8.38 -5.94
CA ILE A 219 10.13 -8.94 -6.76
C ILE A 219 9.23 -9.73 -5.83
N VAL A 220 7.98 -9.27 -5.65
CA VAL A 220 7.02 -9.90 -4.74
C VAL A 220 5.79 -10.32 -5.50
N GLY A 221 5.35 -11.56 -5.29
CA GLY A 221 4.17 -12.11 -5.96
C GLY A 221 3.50 -13.20 -5.14
N ILE A 222 2.17 -13.26 -5.20
CA ILE A 222 1.38 -14.28 -4.51
C ILE A 222 0.92 -15.34 -5.48
N LYS A 223 1.29 -16.60 -5.22
CA LYS A 223 0.73 -17.76 -5.90
C LYS A 223 0.72 -18.97 -4.98
N LYS A 224 -0.41 -19.67 -4.95
CA LYS A 224 -0.51 -20.95 -4.23
C LYS A 224 0.17 -22.04 -5.05
N ARG A 225 0.92 -22.91 -4.36
CA ARG A 225 1.51 -24.14 -4.92
C ARG A 225 2.52 -23.88 -6.05
N ILE A 226 3.58 -23.15 -5.75
CA ILE A 226 4.83 -23.22 -6.52
C ILE A 226 5.64 -24.35 -5.91
N ASP A 227 5.85 -25.44 -6.65
CA ASP A 227 6.74 -26.53 -6.25
C ASP A 227 8.20 -26.25 -6.65
N GLU A 228 9.12 -27.15 -6.29
CA GLU A 228 10.56 -26.96 -6.52
C GLU A 228 10.92 -26.91 -8.01
N GLU A 229 10.26 -27.72 -8.84
CA GLU A 229 10.50 -27.75 -10.29
C GLU A 229 10.05 -26.44 -10.94
N GLN A 230 8.84 -25.98 -10.61
CA GLN A 230 8.33 -24.70 -11.07
C GLN A 230 9.15 -23.52 -10.53
N ALA A 231 9.61 -23.59 -9.27
CA ALA A 231 10.45 -22.56 -8.70
C ALA A 231 11.78 -22.41 -9.45
N GLU A 232 12.44 -23.52 -9.80
CA GLU A 232 13.68 -23.47 -10.59
C GLU A 232 13.43 -23.00 -12.02
N GLU A 233 12.33 -23.40 -12.67
CA GLU A 233 11.96 -22.88 -13.99
C GLU A 233 11.76 -21.36 -13.95
N ILE A 234 10.99 -20.85 -12.98
CA ILE A 234 10.81 -19.41 -12.77
C ILE A 234 12.16 -18.74 -12.55
N ARG A 235 13.04 -19.30 -11.71
CA ARG A 235 14.36 -18.75 -11.42
C ARG A 235 15.20 -18.57 -12.69
N GLN A 236 15.26 -19.59 -13.53
CA GLN A 236 16.01 -19.56 -14.79
C GLN A 236 15.43 -18.54 -15.78
N GLN A 237 14.10 -18.48 -15.89
CA GLN A 237 13.42 -17.49 -16.73
C GLN A 237 13.71 -16.06 -16.27
N LEU A 238 13.62 -15.81 -14.96
CA LEU A 238 13.96 -14.50 -14.38
C LEU A 238 15.42 -14.11 -14.65
N MET A 239 16.38 -15.04 -14.50
CA MET A 239 17.79 -14.76 -14.80
C MET A 239 18.05 -14.35 -16.26
N ASN A 240 17.20 -14.79 -17.19
CA ASN A 240 17.35 -14.47 -18.61
C ASN A 240 16.63 -13.17 -19.03
N MET A 241 15.65 -12.71 -18.25
CA MET A 241 14.77 -11.58 -18.61
C MET A 241 15.01 -10.32 -17.80
N LEU A 242 15.53 -10.45 -16.58
CA LEU A 242 15.74 -9.31 -15.71
C LEU A 242 16.88 -8.42 -16.24
N PRO A 243 16.74 -7.09 -16.19
CA PRO A 243 17.85 -6.20 -16.49
C PRO A 243 18.95 -6.33 -15.41
N LYS A 244 20.17 -5.85 -15.73
CA LYS A 244 21.31 -5.86 -14.82
C LYS A 244 20.95 -5.19 -13.49
N SER A 245 21.00 -5.96 -12.39
CA SER A 245 20.83 -5.50 -11.01
C SER A 245 20.93 -6.70 -10.05
N ASN A 246 20.68 -6.44 -8.78
CA ASN A 246 20.47 -7.42 -7.74
C ASN A 246 19.00 -7.48 -7.32
N TYR A 247 18.45 -8.69 -7.23
CA TYR A 247 17.04 -8.92 -6.96
C TYR A 247 16.79 -9.85 -5.77
N ASP A 248 15.91 -9.43 -4.86
CA ASP A 248 15.33 -10.28 -3.82
C ASP A 248 13.94 -10.75 -4.29
N VAL A 249 13.85 -12.02 -4.67
CA VAL A 249 12.68 -12.62 -5.30
C VAL A 249 11.89 -13.44 -4.29
N ARG A 250 10.63 -13.05 -4.07
CA ARG A 250 9.69 -13.69 -3.14
C ARG A 250 8.36 -13.96 -3.83
N LEU A 251 8.26 -15.12 -4.46
CA LEU A 251 7.08 -15.56 -5.20
C LEU A 251 6.47 -16.79 -4.51
N GLY A 252 5.24 -16.70 -4.03
CA GLY A 252 4.62 -17.83 -3.37
C GLY A 252 3.53 -17.45 -2.39
N SER A 253 3.29 -18.29 -1.40
CA SER A 253 2.31 -18.03 -0.35
C SER A 253 2.96 -18.19 1.01
N ARG A 254 2.69 -17.24 1.91
CA ARG A 254 3.03 -17.39 3.31
C ARG A 254 2.06 -18.36 3.97
N ASP A 255 2.59 -19.41 4.57
CA ASP A 255 1.85 -20.27 5.47
C ASP A 255 1.52 -19.45 6.73
N LEU A 256 0.23 -19.25 7.00
CA LEU A 256 -0.22 -18.40 8.13
C LEU A 256 0.04 -19.06 9.48
N ASP A 257 0.14 -20.39 9.53
CA ASP A 257 0.31 -21.14 10.77
C ASP A 257 1.79 -21.23 11.17
N THR A 258 2.68 -21.42 10.21
CA THR A 258 4.14 -21.53 10.47
C THR A 258 4.88 -20.21 10.23
N GLY A 259 4.27 -19.27 9.51
CA GLY A 259 4.92 -18.05 9.04
C GLY A 259 5.93 -18.27 7.91
N GLU A 260 6.16 -19.51 7.49
CA GLU A 260 7.11 -19.88 6.44
C GLU A 260 6.58 -19.49 5.04
N HIS A 261 7.48 -19.07 4.17
CA HIS A 261 7.15 -18.77 2.78
C HIS A 261 7.32 -20.03 1.93
N LYS A 262 6.24 -20.50 1.30
CA LYS A 262 6.26 -21.62 0.36
C LYS A 262 6.26 -21.09 -1.07
N GLY A 263 7.29 -21.41 -1.84
CA GLY A 263 7.48 -20.99 -3.23
C GLY A 263 8.94 -20.64 -3.52
N LEU A 264 9.17 -19.73 -4.47
CA LEU A 264 10.51 -19.22 -4.78
C LEU A 264 10.88 -18.09 -3.80
N ASN A 265 11.95 -18.32 -3.03
CA ASN A 265 12.59 -17.31 -2.21
C ASN A 265 14.09 -17.35 -2.50
N THR A 266 14.61 -16.38 -3.26
CA THR A 266 15.99 -16.40 -3.73
C THR A 266 16.54 -15.01 -3.96
N TYR A 267 17.87 -14.92 -4.07
CA TYR A 267 18.58 -13.73 -4.48
C TYR A 267 19.20 -13.97 -5.85
N LEU A 268 18.97 -13.05 -6.80
CA LEU A 268 19.50 -13.12 -8.15
C LEU A 268 20.43 -11.92 -8.40
N THR A 269 21.63 -12.20 -8.89
CA THR A 269 22.56 -11.18 -9.40
C THR A 269 22.64 -11.34 -10.91
N ILE A 270 22.31 -10.27 -11.63
CA ILE A 270 22.32 -10.21 -13.09
C ILE A 270 23.43 -9.25 -13.51
N GLU A 271 24.35 -9.72 -14.37
CA GLU A 271 25.54 -8.98 -14.82
C GLU A 271 25.35 -8.27 -16.16
#